data_AF-A0A644YHU6-F1
#
_entry.id   AF-A0A644YHU6-F1
#
_cell.length_a   1.000
_cell.length_b   1.000
_cell.length_c   1.000
_cell.angle_alpha   90.00
_cell.angle_beta   90.00
_cell.angle_gamma   90.00
#
_symmetry.space_group_name_H-M   'P 1'
#
loop_
_entity.id
_entity.type
_entity.pdbx_description
1 polymer ?
#
loop_
_entity_poly.entity_id
_entity_poly.type
_entity_poly.pdbx_seq_one_letter_code
_entity_poly.pdbx_strand_id
1 'polypeptide(L)'
;MTGGQLFHHITDLAMQAYYIALFQAGWFVESMWSQSMVIHMIRTPKIPFLQSRASLPVIVLSFTGIAVLTVIPFTPFGAAIGLAALPAVYFAWLALTIVCYMALATLLKKIYVRRYGELL
;
A
#
# COMPACT_ATOMS: atom_id res chain seq x y z
N MET A 1 10.12 0.70 -20.88
CA MET A 1 8.67 0.91 -20.75
C MET A 1 7.99 0.00 -21.76
N THR A 2 7.01 -0.81 -21.36
CA THR A 2 6.40 -1.89 -22.16
C THR A 2 5.56 -1.41 -23.36
N GLY A 3 5.71 -0.16 -23.80
CA GLY A 3 4.95 0.43 -24.91
C GLY A 3 3.43 0.47 -24.71
N GLY A 4 2.94 0.24 -23.48
CA GLY A 4 1.50 0.10 -23.20
C GLY A 4 0.93 -1.27 -23.61
N GLN A 5 1.76 -2.25 -23.94
CA GLN A 5 1.31 -3.59 -24.30
C GLN A 5 0.85 -4.39 -23.07
N LEU A 6 -0.23 -5.16 -23.25
CA LEU A 6 -0.69 -6.15 -22.27
C LEU A 6 0.27 -7.34 -22.23
N PHE A 7 0.35 -8.01 -21.08
CA PHE A 7 1.26 -9.14 -20.86
C PHE A 7 1.23 -10.19 -21.98
N HIS A 8 0.04 -10.58 -22.44
CA HIS A 8 -0.13 -11.60 -23.49
C HIS A 8 0.34 -11.18 -24.89
N HIS A 9 0.55 -9.88 -25.12
CA HIS A 9 1.05 -9.36 -26.40
C HIS A 9 2.57 -9.20 -26.41
N ILE A 10 3.23 -9.38 -25.27
CA ILE A 10 4.68 -9.28 -25.16
C ILE A 10 5.28 -10.61 -25.60
N THR A 11 5.99 -10.63 -26.72
CA THR A 11 6.70 -11.83 -27.21
C THR A 11 8.13 -11.93 -26.68
N ASP A 12 8.71 -10.81 -26.21
CA ASP A 12 10.05 -10.77 -25.63
C ASP A 12 10.03 -11.26 -24.17
N LEU A 13 10.83 -12.30 -23.90
CA LEU A 13 10.96 -12.91 -22.58
C LEU A 13 11.51 -11.93 -21.54
N ALA A 14 12.45 -11.07 -21.92
CA ALA A 14 13.02 -10.08 -21.00
C ALA A 14 11.97 -9.04 -20.59
N MET A 15 11.15 -8.59 -21.54
CA MET A 15 10.05 -7.67 -21.27
C MET A 15 8.92 -8.32 -20.44
N GLN A 16 8.61 -9.61 -20.67
CA GLN A 16 7.67 -10.35 -19.81
C GLN A 16 8.18 -10.45 -18.37
N ALA A 17 9.45 -10.79 -18.18
CA ALA A 17 10.07 -10.87 -16.86
C ALA A 17 10.04 -9.52 -16.15
N TYR A 18 10.34 -8.42 -16.85
CA TYR A 18 10.23 -7.07 -16.31
C TYR A 18 8.79 -6.70 -15.92
N TYR A 19 7.80 -7.08 -16.75
CA TYR A 19 6.38 -6.86 -16.44
C TYR A 19 5.99 -7.56 -15.14
N ILE A 20 6.37 -8.83 -14.99
CA ILE A 20 6.12 -9.63 -13.78
C ILE A 20 6.79 -8.97 -12.57
N ALA A 21 8.07 -8.59 -12.69
CA ALA A 21 8.82 -7.96 -11.61
C ALA A 21 8.23 -6.62 -11.17
N LEU A 22 7.71 -5.84 -12.12
CA LEU A 22 7.03 -4.57 -11.85
C LEU A 22 5.69 -4.80 -11.12
N PHE A 23 4.93 -5.81 -11.55
CA PHE A 23 3.68 -6.19 -10.89
C PHE A 23 3.94 -6.69 -9.46
N GLN A 24 4.93 -7.56 -9.27
CA GLN A 24 5.33 -8.07 -7.96
C GLN A 24 5.78 -6.94 -7.03
N ALA A 25 6.56 -5.97 -7.53
CA ALA A 25 6.95 -4.79 -6.76
C ALA A 25 5.75 -3.94 -6.35
N GLY A 26 4.84 -3.67 -7.29
CA GLY A 26 3.62 -2.91 -6.98
C GLY A 26 2.74 -3.63 -5.96
N TRP A 27 2.49 -4.91 -6.17
CA TRP A 27 1.71 -5.73 -5.24
C TRP A 27 2.33 -5.78 -3.83
N PHE A 28 3.65 -5.93 -3.74
CA PHE A 28 4.38 -5.90 -2.47
C PHE A 28 4.22 -4.57 -1.75
N VAL A 29 4.52 -3.45 -2.43
CA VAL A 29 4.46 -2.12 -1.82
C VAL A 29 3.02 -1.76 -1.42
N GLU A 30 2.05 -2.03 -2.28
CA GLU A 30 0.63 -1.79 -1.98
C GLU A 30 0.17 -2.58 -0.76
N SER A 31 0.48 -3.88 -0.70
CA SER A 31 0.11 -4.75 0.41
C SER A 31 0.72 -4.26 1.74
N MET A 32 1.98 -3.78 1.73
CA MET A 32 2.63 -3.25 2.92
C MET A 32 1.95 -1.96 3.41
N TRP A 33 1.59 -1.06 2.49
CA TRP A 33 0.89 0.18 2.83
C TRP A 33 -0.50 -0.11 3.41
N SER A 34 -1.30 -0.94 2.74
CA SER A 34 -2.66 -1.24 3.16
C SER A 34 -2.70 -1.98 4.50
N GLN A 35 -1.83 -2.98 4.70
CA GLN A 35 -1.72 -3.70 5.97
C GLN A 35 -1.32 -2.79 7.14
N SER A 36 -0.32 -1.93 6.93
CA SER A 36 0.11 -0.97 7.97
C SER A 36 -1.04 -0.04 8.37
N MET A 37 -1.76 0.51 7.38
CA MET A 37 -2.90 1.41 7.63
C MET A 37 -4.07 0.70 8.29
N VAL A 38 -4.39 -0.52 7.88
CA VAL A 38 -5.45 -1.36 8.48
C VAL A 38 -5.24 -1.55 9.98
N ILE A 39 -4.00 -1.82 10.41
CA ILE A 39 -3.69 -2.02 11.84
C ILE A 39 -4.03 -0.76 12.65
N HIS A 40 -3.71 0.43 12.13
CA HIS A 40 -4.06 1.70 12.76
C HIS A 40 -5.58 1.91 12.79
N MET A 41 -6.28 1.48 11.75
CA MET A 41 -7.73 1.59 11.70
C MET A 41 -8.38 0.66 12.72
N ILE A 42 -8.02 -0.63 12.80
CA ILE A 42 -8.72 -1.60 13.66
C ILE A 42 -8.56 -1.31 15.15
N ARG A 43 -7.42 -0.75 15.58
CA ARG A 43 -7.12 -0.53 17.01
C ARG A 43 -8.11 0.37 17.75
N THR A 44 -8.80 1.27 17.06
CA THR A 44 -9.76 2.15 17.72
C THR A 44 -10.99 2.40 16.84
N PRO A 45 -12.18 2.57 17.44
CA PRO A 45 -13.37 2.99 16.71
C PRO A 45 -13.29 4.47 16.24
N LYS A 46 -12.35 5.25 16.77
CA LYS A 46 -12.12 6.66 16.39
C LYS A 46 -11.28 6.76 15.13
N ILE A 47 -11.35 7.92 14.46
CA ILE A 47 -10.52 8.21 13.28
C ILE A 47 -9.05 8.21 13.71
N PRO A 48 -8.22 7.26 13.24
CA PRO A 48 -6.80 7.28 13.52
C PRO A 48 -6.21 8.58 12.97
N PHE A 49 -5.27 9.19 13.71
CA PHE A 49 -4.59 10.45 13.38
C PHE A 49 -5.36 11.77 13.63
N LEU A 50 -6.70 11.80 13.52
CA LEU A 50 -7.48 13.00 13.87
C LEU A 50 -8.05 12.98 15.29
N GLN A 51 -8.51 11.83 15.77
CA GLN A 51 -9.25 11.72 17.05
C GLN A 51 -8.58 10.80 18.06
N SER A 52 -7.79 9.84 17.60
CA SER A 52 -6.94 9.00 18.44
C SER A 52 -5.53 9.04 17.87
N ARG A 53 -4.64 9.78 18.53
CA ARG A 53 -3.22 9.73 18.23
C ARG A 53 -2.74 8.40 18.79
N ALA A 54 -2.44 7.43 17.93
CA ALA A 54 -1.65 6.28 18.34
C ALA A 54 -0.38 6.79 19.04
N SER A 55 0.12 6.05 20.03
CA SER A 55 1.35 6.46 20.73
C SER A 55 2.46 6.69 19.69
N LEU A 56 3.22 7.77 19.86
CA LEU A 56 4.33 8.17 18.97
C LEU A 56 5.21 6.99 18.48
N PRO A 57 5.55 5.99 19.33
CA PRO A 57 6.34 4.83 18.89
C PRO A 57 5.69 4.01 17.77
N VAL A 58 4.37 3.83 17.76
CA VAL A 58 3.68 3.02 16.75
C VAL A 58 3.60 3.76 15.41
N ILE A 59 3.42 5.08 15.47
CA ILE A 59 3.45 5.95 14.29
C ILE A 59 4.84 5.91 13.66
N VAL A 60 5.89 6.18 14.46
CA VAL A 60 7.28 6.18 13.97
C VAL A 60 7.65 4.81 13.40
N LEU A 61 7.37 3.72 14.11
CA LEU A 61 7.68 2.38 13.63
C LEU A 61 6.97 2.05 12.30
N SER A 62 5.71 2.48 12.16
CA SER A 62 4.93 2.23 10.94
C SER A 62 5.47 3.02 9.75
N PHE A 63 5.75 4.32 9.93
CA PHE A 63 6.29 5.15 8.86
C PHE A 63 7.71 4.73 8.48
N THR A 64 8.56 4.38 9.45
CA THR A 64 9.90 3.85 9.18
C THR A 64 9.81 2.50 8.46
N GLY A 65 8.92 1.61 8.87
CA GLY A 65 8.69 0.33 8.20
C GLY A 65 8.24 0.53 6.74
N ILE A 66 7.24 1.38 6.50
CA ILE A 66 6.76 1.72 5.16
C ILE A 66 7.90 2.31 4.31
N ALA A 67 8.69 3.23 4.86
CA ALA A 67 9.80 3.86 4.15
C ALA A 67 10.87 2.83 3.76
N VAL A 68 11.31 2.00 4.70
CA VAL A 68 12.31 0.94 4.44
C VAL A 68 11.80 -0.05 3.39
N LEU A 69 10.56 -0.53 3.53
CA LEU A 69 9.96 -1.48 2.60
C LEU A 69 9.76 -0.88 1.20
N THR A 70 9.40 0.41 1.12
CA THR A 70 9.24 1.12 -0.16
C THR A 70 10.57 1.29 -0.90
N VAL A 71 11.70 1.33 -0.17
CA VAL A 71 13.04 1.41 -0.77
C VAL A 71 13.50 0.07 -1.33
N ILE A 72 13.01 -1.07 -0.83
CA ILE A 72 13.49 -2.41 -1.24
C ILE A 72 13.50 -2.62 -2.77
N PRO A 73 12.43 -2.31 -3.54
CA PRO A 73 12.44 -2.46 -5.01
C PRO A 73 13.50 -1.64 -5.75
N PHE A 74 14.09 -0.64 -5.10
CA PHE A 74 15.15 0.21 -5.64
C PHE A 74 16.56 -0.25 -5.23
N THR A 75 16.68 -1.36 -4.48
CA THR A 75 17.96 -1.91 -4.03
C THR A 75 18.39 -3.13 -4.84
N PRO A 76 19.69 -3.49 -4.86
CA PRO A 76 20.16 -4.74 -5.45
C PRO A 76 19.50 -5.98 -4.83
N PHE A 77 19.15 -5.91 -3.55
CA PHE A 77 18.42 -6.97 -2.87
C PHE A 77 17.01 -7.16 -3.47
N GLY A 78 16.28 -6.07 -3.71
CA GLY A 78 14.99 -6.10 -4.41
C GLY A 78 15.10 -6.73 -5.79
N ALA A 79 16.10 -6.34 -6.58
CA ALA A 79 16.36 -6.92 -7.89
C ALA A 79 16.63 -8.44 -7.82
N ALA A 80 17.36 -8.90 -6.79
CA ALA A 80 17.67 -10.32 -6.59
C ALA A 80 16.44 -11.17 -6.25
N ILE A 81 15.41 -10.59 -5.63
CA ILE A 81 14.14 -11.28 -5.31
C ILE A 81 13.04 -11.04 -6.35
N GLY A 82 13.39 -10.48 -7.52
CA GLY A 82 12.46 -10.28 -8.63
C GLY A 82 11.62 -9.00 -8.58
N LEU A 83 12.04 -7.99 -7.82
CA LEU A 83 11.36 -6.69 -7.78
C LEU A 83 12.00 -5.70 -8.76
N ALA A 84 11.15 -5.00 -9.51
CA ALA A 84 11.58 -3.90 -10.36
C ALA A 84 11.31 -2.54 -9.72
N ALA A 85 12.14 -1.56 -10.04
CA ALA A 85 11.95 -0.18 -9.63
C ALA A 85 10.61 0.37 -10.15
N LEU A 86 9.79 0.87 -9.23
CA LEU A 86 8.47 1.40 -9.54
C LEU A 86 8.56 2.84 -10.07
N PRO A 87 7.81 3.20 -11.14
CA PRO A 87 7.69 4.57 -11.61
C PRO A 87 7.17 5.51 -10.52
N ALA A 88 7.66 6.75 -10.46
CA ALA A 88 7.20 7.73 -9.47
C ALA A 88 5.67 7.97 -9.50
N VAL A 89 5.06 7.92 -10.69
CA VAL A 89 3.61 8.08 -10.87
C VAL A 89 2.78 7.00 -10.14
N TYR A 90 3.35 5.80 -9.96
CA TYR A 90 2.69 4.72 -9.23
C TYR A 90 2.40 5.13 -7.77
N PHE A 91 3.33 5.84 -7.12
CA PHE A 91 3.16 6.27 -5.73
C PHE A 91 2.05 7.31 -5.56
N ALA A 92 1.82 8.17 -6.56
CA ALA A 92 0.70 9.11 -6.53
C ALA A 92 -0.65 8.36 -6.56
N TRP A 93 -0.78 7.35 -7.43
CA TRP A 93 -1.97 6.49 -7.50
C TRP A 93 -2.15 5.61 -6.27
N LEU A 94 -1.05 5.09 -5.71
CA LEU A 94 -1.06 4.33 -4.47
C LEU A 94 -1.57 5.20 -3.32
N ALA A 95 -1.01 6.41 -3.15
CA ALA A 95 -1.43 7.34 -2.11
C ALA A 95 -2.93 7.68 -2.23
N LEU A 96 -3.42 7.95 -3.44
CA LEU A 96 -4.83 8.18 -3.70
C LEU A 96 -5.69 6.98 -3.28
N THR A 97 -5.31 5.78 -3.72
CA THR A 97 -6.02 4.52 -3.40
C THR A 97 -6.09 4.28 -1.89
N ILE A 98 -4.97 4.48 -1.19
CA ILE A 98 -4.90 4.31 0.26
C ILE A 98 -5.78 5.33 0.99
N VAL A 99 -5.78 6.60 0.55
CA VAL A 99 -6.67 7.62 1.13
C VAL A 99 -8.15 7.27 0.90
N CYS A 100 -8.52 6.84 -0.30
CA CYS A 100 -9.88 6.38 -0.61
C CYS A 100 -10.28 5.17 0.26
N TYR A 101 -9.39 4.21 0.41
CA TYR A 101 -9.58 3.04 1.26
C TYR A 101 -9.83 3.44 2.72
N MET A 102 -8.98 4.31 3.27
CA MET A 102 -9.13 4.81 4.64
C MET A 102 -10.44 5.58 4.83
N ALA A 103 -10.79 6.46 3.88
CA ALA A 103 -12.05 7.20 3.92
C ALA A 103 -13.25 6.26 3.92
N LEU A 104 -13.24 5.23 3.06
CA LEU A 104 -14.30 4.23 2.98
C LEU A 104 -14.42 3.44 4.29
N ALA A 105 -13.32 2.92 4.82
CA ALA A 105 -13.37 2.14 6.05
C ALA A 105 -13.76 3.00 7.27
N THR A 106 -13.39 4.29 7.32
CA THR A 106 -13.90 5.23 8.33
C THR A 106 -15.39 5.52 8.17
N LEU A 107 -15.88 5.69 6.94
CA LEU A 107 -17.29 5.92 6.65
C LEU A 107 -18.14 4.71 7.08
N LEU A 108 -17.73 3.52 6.69
CA LEU A 108 -18.41 2.27 7.04
C LEU A 108 -18.48 2.08 8.56
N LYS A 109 -17.40 2.37 9.28
CA LYS A 109 -17.40 2.37 10.75
C LYS A 109 -18.41 3.34 11.33
N LYS A 110 -18.45 4.57 10.82
CA LYS A 110 -19.39 5.60 11.31
C LYS A 110 -20.84 5.20 11.04
N ILE A 111 -21.12 4.61 9.87
CA ILE A 111 -22.44 4.07 9.53
C ILE A 111 -22.79 2.92 10.47
N TYR A 112 -21.85 2.00 10.71
CA TYR A 112 -22.04 0.85 11.59
C TYR A 112 -22.36 1.27 13.03
N VAL A 113 -21.55 2.16 13.64
CA VAL A 113 -21.81 2.67 15.00
C VAL A 113 -23.17 3.39 15.08
N ARG A 114 -23.51 4.20 14.08
CA ARG A 114 -24.83 4.88 14.04
C ARG A 114 -26.00 3.90 13.93
N ARG A 115 -25.79 2.75 13.29
CA ARG A 115 -26.84 1.75 13.03
C ARG A 115 -26.96 0.72 14.16
N TYR A 116 -25.85 0.34 14.79
CA TYR A 116 -25.76 -0.79 15.72
C TYR A 116 -25.28 -0.40 17.13
N GLY A 117 -25.00 0.87 17.40
CA GLY A 117 -24.71 1.39 18.74
C GLY A 117 -23.24 1.29 19.15
N GLU A 118 -22.61 0.12 19.01
CA GLU A 118 -21.20 -0.10 19.35
C GLU A 118 -20.42 -0.85 18.26
N LEU A 119 -19.12 -0.57 18.19
CA LEU A 119 -18.15 -1.40 17.48
C LEU A 119 -17.62 -2.39 18.53
N LEU A 120 -18.28 -3.56 18.64
CA LEU A 120 -18.14 -4.65 19.64
C LEU A 120 -19.12 -4.55 20.80
#